data_AF-A0AAJ1D171-F1
#
_entry.id   AF-A0AAJ1D171-F1
#
_cell.length_a   1.000
_cell.length_b   1.000
_cell.length_c   1.000
_cell.angle_alpha   90.00
_cell.angle_beta   90.00
_cell.angle_gamma   90.00
#
_symmetry.space_group_name_H-M   'P 1'
#
loop_
_entity.id
_entity.type
_entity.pdbx_description
1 polymer ?
#
loop_
_entity_poly.entity_id
_entity_poly.type
_entity_poly.pdbx_seq_one_letter_code
_entity_poly.pdbx_strand_id
1 'polypeptide(L)'
;MNALTLTEDFQISAGERNAYKVALARAEGDLLIIAAHRRLGLNTSTDEDGFPYYVWEMAHVARDLAELSVRELVPASWQSFFESLCLMARDIDEAAWTFFFSSAVKDEQGLIYDEHEHERYGA
;
A
#
# COMPACT_ATOMS: atom_id res chain seq x y z
N MET A 1 10.23 -30.80 15.21
CA MET A 1 10.14 -29.34 15.31
C MET A 1 10.93 -28.93 16.54
N ASN A 2 12.05 -28.23 16.39
CA ASN A 2 12.99 -27.97 17.49
C ASN A 2 12.84 -26.52 17.99
N ALA A 3 13.19 -26.24 19.24
CA ALA A 3 13.03 -24.92 19.85
C ALA A 3 13.76 -23.79 19.09
N LEU A 4 14.86 -24.10 18.39
CA LEU A 4 15.60 -23.16 17.54
C LEU A 4 14.77 -22.69 16.33
N THR A 5 14.14 -23.61 15.61
CA THR A 5 13.29 -23.26 14.44
C THR A 5 12.08 -22.43 14.87
N LEU A 6 11.50 -22.74 16.03
CA LEU A 6 10.36 -21.99 16.58
C LEU A 6 10.71 -20.54 16.99
N THR A 7 11.96 -20.30 17.38
CA THR A 7 12.43 -18.97 17.80
C THR A 7 12.77 -18.09 16.59
N GLU A 8 13.37 -18.68 15.56
CA GLU A 8 13.65 -18.02 14.27
C GLU A 8 12.35 -17.62 13.55
N ASP A 9 11.39 -18.55 13.44
CA ASP A 9 10.07 -18.28 12.85
C ASP A 9 9.33 -17.14 13.57
N PHE A 10 9.43 -17.09 14.90
CA PHE A 10 8.82 -16.02 15.70
C PHE A 10 9.48 -14.66 15.44
N GLN A 11 10.82 -14.62 15.33
CA GLN A 11 11.55 -13.38 15.05
C GLN A 11 11.29 -12.85 13.64
N ILE A 12 11.20 -13.73 12.64
CA ILE A 12 10.83 -13.37 11.26
C ILE A 12 9.43 -12.77 11.23
N SER A 13 8.44 -13.46 11.83
CA SER A 13 7.06 -12.96 11.91
C SER A 13 6.93 -11.63 12.66
N ALA A 14 7.72 -11.43 13.71
CA ALA A 14 7.76 -10.16 14.45
C ALA A 14 8.41 -9.04 13.61
N GLY A 15 9.45 -9.36 12.83
CA GLY A 15 10.10 -8.44 11.90
C GLY A 15 9.17 -7.98 10.78
N GLU A 16 8.46 -8.92 10.14
CA GLU A 16 7.47 -8.64 9.09
C GLU A 16 6.34 -7.76 9.61
N ARG A 17 5.79 -8.06 10.79
CA ARG A 17 4.75 -7.23 11.42
C ARG A 17 5.23 -5.81 11.72
N ASN A 18 6.50 -5.63 12.08
CA ASN A 18 7.06 -4.30 12.26
C ASN A 18 7.21 -3.57 10.93
N ALA A 19 7.63 -4.27 9.86
CA ALA A 19 7.71 -3.70 8.53
C ALA A 19 6.33 -3.19 8.04
N TYR A 20 5.26 -3.96 8.23
CA TYR A 20 3.91 -3.53 7.83
C TYR A 20 3.40 -2.32 8.61
N LYS A 21 3.69 -2.24 9.91
CA LYS A 21 3.38 -1.03 10.70
C LYS A 21 4.17 0.19 10.23
N VAL A 22 5.44 0.01 9.86
CA VAL A 22 6.26 1.08 9.29
C VAL A 22 5.70 1.53 7.94
N ALA A 23 5.25 0.60 7.10
CA ALA A 23 4.60 0.92 5.83
C ALA A 23 3.31 1.73 6.02
N LEU A 24 2.45 1.36 6.98
CA LEU A 24 1.25 2.14 7.33
C LEU A 24 1.60 3.56 7.83
N ALA A 25 2.61 3.69 8.69
CA ALA A 25 3.05 5.00 9.19
C ALA A 25 3.65 5.87 8.08
N ARG A 26 4.38 5.26 7.14
CA ARG A 26 4.91 5.96 5.97
C ARG A 26 3.78 6.45 5.07
N ALA A 27 2.79 5.60 4.78
CA ALA A 27 1.62 5.96 4.00
C ALA A 27 0.86 7.15 4.62
N GLU A 28 0.70 7.20 5.95
CA GLU A 28 0.14 8.38 6.63
C GLU A 28 0.95 9.65 6.37
N GLY A 29 2.27 9.58 6.53
CA GLY A 29 3.17 10.70 6.28
C GLY A 29 3.08 11.22 4.84
N ASP A 30 3.09 10.31 3.87
CA ASP A 30 3.00 10.64 2.46
C ASP A 30 1.64 11.27 2.12
N LEU A 31 0.53 10.74 2.65
CA LEU A 31 -0.80 11.34 2.47
C LEU A 31 -0.90 12.75 3.07
N LEU A 32 -0.32 12.99 4.25
CA LEU A 32 -0.29 14.31 4.85
C LEU A 32 0.52 15.32 4.02
N ILE A 33 1.62 14.88 3.41
CA ILE A 33 2.44 15.69 2.50
C ILE A 33 1.63 16.01 1.23
N ILE A 34 1.00 15.02 0.60
CA ILE A 34 0.15 15.20 -0.59
C ILE A 34 -0.99 16.19 -0.28
N ALA A 35 -1.66 16.02 0.86
CA ALA A 35 -2.71 16.92 1.31
C ALA A 35 -2.20 18.36 1.52
N ALA A 36 -0.97 18.53 2.02
CA ALA A 36 -0.34 19.84 2.15
C ALA A 36 0.01 20.45 0.78
N HIS A 37 0.59 19.66 -0.13
CA HIS A 37 0.89 20.08 -1.51
C HIS A 37 -0.38 20.61 -2.20
N ARG A 38 -1.47 19.83 -2.16
CA ARG A 38 -2.76 20.21 -2.77
C ARG A 38 -3.31 21.53 -2.19
N ARG A 39 -3.30 21.69 -0.86
CA ARG A 39 -3.78 22.91 -0.19
C ARG A 39 -2.94 24.15 -0.53
N LEU A 40 -1.64 23.97 -0.75
CA LEU A 40 -0.71 25.04 -1.11
C LEU A 40 -0.61 25.26 -2.63
N GLY A 41 -1.32 24.48 -3.45
CA GLY A 41 -1.24 24.52 -4.90
C GLY A 41 0.08 23.99 -5.48
N LEU A 42 0.86 23.25 -4.69
CA LEU A 42 2.12 22.62 -5.12
C LEU A 42 1.84 21.32 -5.88
N ASN A 43 2.72 20.96 -6.83
CA ASN A 43 2.62 19.75 -7.64
C ASN A 43 1.28 19.60 -8.41
N THR A 44 0.62 20.72 -8.69
CA THR A 44 -0.66 20.76 -9.41
C THR A 44 -0.50 20.96 -10.92
N SER A 45 0.71 21.29 -11.40
CA SER A 45 1.02 21.26 -12.83
C SER A 45 0.90 19.84 -13.37
N THR A 46 0.46 19.72 -14.62
CA THR A 46 0.32 18.42 -15.28
C THR A 46 1.62 18.00 -15.95
N ASP A 47 1.83 16.69 -16.02
CA ASP A 47 2.86 16.06 -16.85
C ASP A 47 2.41 15.95 -18.33
N GLU A 48 3.17 15.18 -19.12
CA GLU A 48 2.92 14.93 -20.55
C GLU A 48 1.60 14.18 -20.81
N ASP A 49 1.15 13.38 -19.83
CA ASP A 49 -0.09 12.60 -19.89
C ASP A 49 -1.31 13.39 -19.40
N GLY A 50 -1.10 14.64 -18.95
CA GLY A 50 -2.16 15.51 -18.45
C GLY A 50 -2.50 15.28 -16.97
N PHE A 51 -1.69 14.52 -16.23
CA PHE A 51 -1.91 14.20 -14.83
C PHE A 51 -1.14 15.17 -13.91
N PRO A 52 -1.77 15.72 -12.86
CA PRO A 52 -1.06 16.50 -11.86
C PRO A 52 -0.01 15.67 -11.14
N TYR A 53 1.20 16.19 -10.92
CA TYR A 53 2.30 15.40 -10.32
C TYR A 53 1.96 14.73 -8.97
N TYR A 54 1.13 15.36 -8.14
CA TYR A 54 0.73 14.77 -6.84
C TYR A 54 -0.03 13.44 -7.00
N VAL A 55 -0.66 13.17 -8.14
CA VAL A 55 -1.40 11.91 -8.35
C VAL A 55 -0.45 10.72 -8.46
N TRP A 56 0.80 10.92 -8.87
CA TRP A 56 1.81 9.87 -8.85
C TRP A 56 2.27 9.56 -7.44
N GLU A 57 2.43 10.58 -6.58
CA GLU A 57 2.69 10.36 -5.15
C GLU A 57 1.56 9.53 -4.52
N MET A 58 0.30 9.85 -4.87
CA MET A 58 -0.86 9.07 -4.44
C MET A 58 -0.88 7.64 -5.01
N ALA A 59 -0.45 7.45 -6.25
CA ALA A 59 -0.36 6.13 -6.87
C ALA A 59 0.63 5.21 -6.14
N HIS A 60 1.76 5.75 -5.67
CA HIS A 60 2.71 4.98 -4.85
C HIS A 60 2.08 4.54 -3.53
N VAL A 61 1.40 5.45 -2.82
CA VAL A 61 0.69 5.10 -1.57
C VAL A 61 -0.40 4.06 -1.83
N ALA A 62 -1.14 4.20 -2.93
CA ALA A 62 -2.19 3.26 -3.31
C ALA A 62 -1.63 1.86 -3.57
N ARG A 63 -0.44 1.76 -4.19
CA ARG A 63 0.24 0.47 -4.41
C ARG A 63 0.65 -0.18 -3.09
N ASP A 64 1.34 0.54 -2.22
CA ASP A 64 1.79 0.02 -0.92
C ASP A 64 0.59 -0.46 -0.09
N LEU A 65 -0.51 0.31 -0.04
CA LEU A 65 -1.71 -0.08 0.69
C LEU A 65 -2.48 -1.23 0.03
N ALA A 66 -2.49 -1.32 -1.30
CA ALA A 66 -3.11 -2.43 -2.01
C ALA A 66 -2.35 -3.74 -1.75
N GLU A 67 -1.02 -3.72 -1.78
CA GLU A 67 -0.18 -4.87 -1.45
C GLU A 67 -0.53 -5.42 -0.06
N LEU A 68 -0.49 -4.54 0.95
CA LEU A 68 -0.80 -4.91 2.33
C LEU A 68 -2.22 -5.47 2.49
N SER A 69 -3.18 -4.91 1.75
CA SER A 69 -4.58 -5.32 1.79
C SER A 69 -4.81 -6.67 1.12
N VAL A 70 -4.31 -6.84 -0.10
CA VAL A 70 -4.54 -8.05 -0.91
C VAL A 70 -3.81 -9.25 -0.31
N ARG A 71 -2.61 -9.06 0.23
CA ARG A 71 -1.83 -10.10 0.90
C ARG A 71 -2.23 -10.31 2.37
N GLU A 72 -3.27 -9.63 2.86
CA GLU A 72 -3.76 -9.72 4.25
C GLU A 72 -2.68 -9.45 5.32
N LEU A 73 -1.76 -8.53 5.03
CA LEU A 73 -0.58 -8.22 5.86
C LEU A 73 -0.87 -7.21 6.97
N VAL A 74 -2.01 -6.51 6.89
CA VAL A 74 -2.45 -5.58 7.94
C VAL A 74 -2.92 -6.38 9.16
N PRO A 75 -2.29 -6.22 10.34
CA PRO A 75 -2.78 -6.88 11.55
C PRO A 75 -4.18 -6.39 11.91
N ALA A 76 -5.07 -7.28 12.35
CA ALA A 76 -6.46 -6.94 12.69
C ALA A 76 -6.60 -5.76 13.67
N SER A 77 -5.67 -5.60 14.62
CA SER A 77 -5.64 -4.47 15.56
C SER A 77 -5.32 -3.10 14.93
N TRP A 78 -4.89 -3.08 13.67
CA TRP A 78 -4.53 -1.90 12.89
C TRP A 78 -5.45 -1.69 11.69
N GLN A 79 -6.47 -2.53 11.51
CA GLN A 79 -7.40 -2.43 10.38
C GLN A 79 -8.11 -1.08 10.35
N SER A 80 -8.54 -0.56 11.51
CA SER A 80 -9.18 0.76 11.60
C SER A 80 -8.24 1.90 11.20
N PHE A 81 -6.94 1.76 11.47
CA PHE A 81 -5.95 2.72 11.02
C PHE A 81 -5.78 2.67 9.50
N PHE A 82 -5.63 1.48 8.92
CA PHE A 82 -5.59 1.29 7.48
C PHE A 82 -6.82 1.89 6.77
N GLU A 83 -8.02 1.64 7.29
CA GLU A 83 -9.27 2.21 6.75
C GLU A 83 -9.28 3.74 6.82
N SER A 84 -8.73 4.32 7.90
CA SER A 84 -8.59 5.77 8.03
C SER A 84 -7.63 6.38 7.00
N LEU A 85 -6.57 5.66 6.61
CA LEU A 85 -5.67 6.09 5.53
C LEU A 85 -6.39 6.07 4.18
N CYS A 86 -7.17 5.01 3.92
CA CYS A 86 -7.99 4.94 2.70
C CYS A 86 -9.04 6.05 2.64
N LEU A 87 -9.61 6.44 3.78
CA LEU A 87 -10.53 7.58 3.86
C LEU A 87 -9.79 8.90 3.60
N MET A 88 -8.64 9.11 4.25
CA MET A 88 -7.82 10.30 4.05
C MET A 88 -7.41 10.48 2.58
N ALA A 89 -7.02 9.39 1.90
CA ALA A 89 -6.67 9.45 0.49
C ALA A 89 -7.86 9.84 -0.41
N ARG A 90 -9.07 9.33 -0.13
CA ARG A 90 -10.30 9.75 -0.82
C ARG A 90 -10.64 11.22 -0.56
N ASP A 91 -10.45 11.69 0.67
CA ASP A 91 -10.68 13.10 1.03
C ASP A 91 -9.70 14.04 0.31
N ILE A 92 -8.48 13.57 0.02
CA ILE A 92 -7.51 14.31 -0.80
C ILE A 92 -7.98 14.33 -2.25
N ASP A 93 -8.17 13.17 -2.87
CA ASP A 93 -8.67 13.04 -4.24
C ASP A 93 -9.37 11.70 -4.47
N GLU A 94 -10.70 11.69 -4.40
CA GLU A 94 -11.48 10.46 -4.54
C GLU A 94 -11.29 9.79 -5.90
N ALA A 95 -11.22 10.56 -6.98
CA ALA A 95 -11.15 10.03 -8.33
C ALA A 95 -9.79 9.39 -8.59
N ALA A 96 -8.70 10.10 -8.28
CA ALA A 96 -7.35 9.57 -8.41
C ALA A 96 -7.15 8.36 -7.49
N TRP A 97 -7.54 8.46 -6.23
CA TRP A 97 -7.43 7.34 -5.27
C TRP A 97 -8.16 6.10 -5.78
N THR A 98 -9.44 6.24 -6.17
CA THR A 98 -10.25 5.11 -6.62
C THR A 98 -9.63 4.45 -7.85
N PHE A 99 -9.13 5.22 -8.80
CA PHE A 99 -8.47 4.70 -9.99
C PHE A 99 -7.19 3.91 -9.63
N PHE A 100 -6.26 4.54 -8.91
CA PHE A 100 -4.96 3.92 -8.62
C PHE A 100 -5.08 2.75 -7.65
N PHE A 101 -5.88 2.86 -6.59
CA PHE A 101 -6.04 1.78 -5.62
C PHE A 101 -6.72 0.56 -6.26
N SER A 102 -7.77 0.77 -7.05
CA SER A 102 -8.44 -0.34 -7.74
C SER A 102 -7.54 -1.03 -8.78
N SER A 103 -6.66 -0.25 -9.44
CA SER A 103 -5.70 -0.79 -10.39
C SER A 103 -4.61 -1.59 -9.67
N ALA A 104 -4.05 -1.03 -8.60
CA ALA A 104 -3.04 -1.72 -7.79
C ALA A 104 -3.57 -3.00 -7.15
N VAL A 105 -4.82 -3.04 -6.69
CA VAL A 105 -5.45 -4.27 -6.17
C VAL A 105 -5.51 -5.35 -7.26
N LYS A 106 -5.86 -5.01 -8.49
CA LYS A 106 -5.91 -5.97 -9.61
C LYS A 106 -4.51 -6.47 -9.97
N ASP A 107 -3.55 -5.56 -10.02
CA ASP A 107 -2.16 -5.90 -10.33
C ASP A 107 -1.62 -6.88 -9.28
N GLU A 108 -1.83 -6.61 -7.99
CA GLU A 108 -1.37 -7.48 -6.91
C GLU A 108 -2.06 -8.85 -6.90
N GLN A 109 -3.37 -8.88 -7.17
CA GLN A 109 -4.10 -10.15 -7.33
C GLN A 109 -3.54 -10.96 -8.50
N GLY A 110 -3.15 -10.30 -9.59
CA GLY A 110 -2.48 -10.93 -10.73
C GLY A 110 -1.12 -11.51 -10.34
N LEU A 111 -0.31 -10.77 -9.57
CA LEU A 111 0.99 -11.25 -9.08
C LEU A 111 0.84 -12.50 -8.20
N ILE A 112 -0.11 -12.50 -7.26
CA ILE A 112 -0.39 -13.68 -6.42
C ILE A 112 -0.82 -14.88 -7.28
N TYR A 113 -1.66 -14.65 -8.29
CA TYR A 113 -2.06 -15.71 -9.20
C TYR A 113 -0.86 -16.30 -9.97
N ASP A 114 0.00 -15.44 -10.52
CA ASP A 114 1.20 -15.86 -11.25
C ASP A 114 2.20 -16.58 -10.34
N GLU A 115 2.38 -16.12 -9.10
CA GLU A 115 3.18 -16.80 -8.05
C GLU A 115 2.65 -18.23 -7.82
N HIS A 116 1.34 -18.39 -7.64
CA HIS A 116 0.72 -19.70 -7.44
C HIS A 116 0.76 -20.61 -8.67
N GLU A 117 0.61 -20.08 -9.88
CA GLU A 117 0.75 -20.86 -11.11
C GLU A 117 2.19 -21.31 -11.31
N HIS A 118 3.17 -20.46 -10.99
CA HIS A 118 4.59 -20.80 -11.04
C HIS A 118 4.95 -21.92 -10.04
N GLU A 119 4.46 -21.83 -8.81
CA GLU A 119 4.62 -22.89 -7.80
C GLU A 119 3.98 -24.22 -8.23
N ARG A 120 2.83 -24.16 -8.92
CA ARG A 120 2.08 -25.35 -9.34
C ARG A 120 2.71 -26.04 -10.53
N TYR A 121 3.24 -25.28 -11.50
CA TYR A 121 3.62 -25.84 -12.79
C TYR A 121 5.12 -25.84 -13.06
N GLY A 122 5.93 -25.04 -12.35
CA GLY A 122 7.40 -25.00 -12.49
C GLY A 122 7.87 -24.75 -13.92
N ALA A 123 8.39 -23.55 -14.22
CA ALA A 123 8.88 -23.23 -15.56
C ALA A 123 9.87 -24.27 -16.13
#